data_AF-D3B6U3-F1
#
_entry.id   AF-D3B6U3-F1
#
_cell.length_a   1.000
_cell.length_b   1.000
_cell.length_c   1.000
_cell.angle_alpha   90.00
_cell.angle_beta   90.00
_cell.angle_gamma   90.00
#
_symmetry.space_group_name_H-M   'P 1'
#
loop_
_entity.id
_entity.type
_entity.pdbx_description
1 polymer ?
#
loop_
_entity_poly.entity_id
_entity_poly.type
_entity_poly.pdbx_seq_one_letter_code
_entity_poly.pdbx_strand_id
1 'polypeptide(L)'
;MDNQKDIIKFQCPNHQIVYKIICNQCNKLMCSKCCSDHTDDHSKYYDHIDLIKQSLNNLSIGDIDNNNNTSEHSSNNNNNIKDRLSRLWTKLQSSTTQYQSLESTENEITQHFRHLHDYLIAEEQRLKKPIINSKDIIFNQMDIDINELKHLVNLININNNNNSNNDKDSKEYNNDDPSTNKDITERYQTPTIMESIRLCKTLESFIQENSDSLFDCQGDAISISDQLSYYDNDTDSMILDTIYKYNQQLKSSGTSSAGDYEQAIDTLYKFIVNKGNMNQFRDLYEQTCQLHCASIKTMAIQKSTYLFSTFGKSATIIDISNRDNVTINDTLLNFDSYFTYASIVAVGDIVFIFGGYSQPNKFLRFSMTTKRIDIISDIEVIEGAYGSTGSTFTQWILRNTIKWRTKTVAIYC
;
A
#
# COMPACT_ATOMS: atom_id res chain seq x y z
N MET A 1 -9.40 -76.43 16.54
CA MET A 1 -8.47 -75.29 16.67
C MET A 1 -9.33 -74.05 16.79
N ASP A 2 -9.69 -73.71 18.03
CA ASP A 2 -10.57 -72.60 18.35
C ASP A 2 -9.82 -71.27 18.24
N ASN A 3 -10.18 -70.47 17.25
CA ASN A 3 -9.80 -69.06 17.19
C ASN A 3 -10.68 -68.27 18.17
N GLN A 4 -10.35 -68.35 19.47
CA GLN A 4 -10.78 -67.32 20.41
C GLN A 4 -10.08 -66.01 20.02
N LYS A 5 -10.80 -65.16 19.27
CA LYS A 5 -10.50 -63.73 19.25
C LYS A 5 -10.63 -63.27 20.69
N ASP A 6 -9.50 -62.97 21.33
CA ASP A 6 -9.46 -62.19 22.55
C ASP A 6 -10.16 -60.86 22.28
N ILE A 7 -11.46 -60.81 22.56
CA ILE A 7 -12.20 -59.56 22.66
C ILE A 7 -11.57 -58.85 23.84
N ILE A 8 -10.67 -57.90 23.55
CA ILE A 8 -10.08 -57.01 24.54
C ILE A 8 -11.27 -56.38 25.29
N LYS A 9 -11.52 -56.87 26.51
CA LYS A 9 -12.63 -56.39 27.32
C LYS A 9 -12.28 -54.97 27.72
N PHE A 10 -13.07 -54.01 27.23
CA PHE A 10 -12.89 -52.58 27.50
C PHE A 10 -13.28 -52.27 28.96
N GLN A 11 -12.43 -52.71 29.89
CA GLN A 11 -12.69 -52.74 31.32
C GLN A 11 -11.61 -51.98 32.09
N CYS A 12 -12.01 -51.40 33.21
CA CYS A 12 -11.13 -50.78 34.17
C CYS A 12 -10.16 -51.81 34.74
N PRO A 13 -8.83 -51.59 34.67
CA PRO A 13 -7.84 -52.56 35.16
C PRO A 13 -7.96 -52.78 36.68
N ASN A 14 -8.35 -51.76 37.42
CA ASN A 14 -8.43 -51.80 38.89
C ASN A 14 -9.69 -52.50 39.39
N HIS A 15 -10.78 -52.46 38.62
CA HIS A 15 -12.09 -52.89 39.08
C HIS A 15 -12.70 -54.00 38.22
N GLN A 16 -12.14 -54.30 37.05
CA GLN A 16 -12.66 -55.22 36.03
C GLN A 16 -14.11 -54.89 35.58
N ILE A 17 -14.53 -53.64 35.75
CA ILE A 17 -15.84 -53.12 35.33
C ILE A 17 -15.67 -52.33 34.04
N VAL A 18 -16.63 -52.44 33.11
CA VAL A 18 -16.64 -51.72 31.84
C VAL A 18 -16.63 -50.20 32.06
N TYR A 19 -15.84 -49.48 31.27
CA TYR A 19 -15.86 -48.02 31.28
C TYR A 19 -17.20 -47.49 30.79
N LYS A 20 -17.80 -46.57 31.54
CA LYS A 20 -19.08 -45.94 31.17
C LYS A 20 -19.09 -44.43 31.33
N ILE A 21 -18.06 -43.85 31.94
CA ILE A 21 -18.01 -42.43 32.29
C ILE A 21 -16.70 -41.85 31.74
N ILE A 22 -16.74 -40.62 31.24
CA ILE A 22 -15.55 -39.83 30.89
C ILE A 22 -15.51 -38.56 31.74
N CYS A 23 -14.33 -38.22 32.27
CA CYS A 23 -14.09 -36.91 32.87
C CYS A 23 -13.48 -35.99 31.81
N ASN A 24 -14.19 -34.93 31.43
CA ASN A 24 -13.77 -34.01 30.37
C ASN A 24 -12.58 -33.10 30.77
N GLN A 25 -12.33 -32.89 32.07
CA GLN A 25 -11.17 -32.13 32.55
C GLN A 25 -9.88 -32.96 32.50
N CYS A 26 -9.96 -34.20 32.96
CA CYS A 26 -8.82 -35.11 33.01
C CYS A 26 -8.58 -35.87 31.70
N ASN A 27 -9.58 -35.86 30.80
CA ASN A 27 -9.62 -36.70 29.60
C ASN A 27 -9.39 -38.20 29.92
N LYS A 28 -10.03 -38.71 30.98
CA LYS A 28 -9.88 -40.09 31.46
C LYS A 28 -11.20 -40.84 31.44
N LEU A 29 -11.14 -42.09 31.00
CA LEU A 29 -12.25 -43.04 31.05
C LEU A 29 -12.32 -43.71 32.43
N MET A 30 -13.53 -43.84 32.96
CA MET A 30 -13.78 -44.30 34.32
C MET A 30 -14.94 -45.32 34.34
N CYS A 31 -14.81 -46.31 35.21
CA CYS A 31 -15.95 -47.12 35.65
C CYS A 31 -16.66 -46.41 36.82
N SER A 32 -17.83 -46.91 37.22
CA SER A 32 -18.62 -46.30 38.31
C SER A 32 -17.86 -46.21 39.64
N LYS A 33 -17.00 -47.18 39.96
CA LYS A 33 -16.13 -47.13 41.16
C LYS A 33 -15.07 -46.04 41.05
N CYS A 34 -14.29 -46.04 39.96
CA CYS A 34 -13.30 -44.99 39.70
C CYS A 34 -13.91 -43.58 39.70
N CYS A 35 -15.16 -43.42 39.29
CA CYS A 35 -15.86 -42.14 39.31
C CYS A 35 -16.11 -41.64 40.74
N SER A 36 -16.38 -42.55 41.69
CA SER A 36 -16.62 -42.19 43.09
C SER A 36 -15.31 -41.85 43.81
N ASP A 37 -14.20 -42.45 43.39
CA ASP A 37 -12.86 -42.19 43.94
C ASP A 37 -12.13 -41.03 43.21
N HIS A 38 -12.72 -40.47 42.15
CA HIS A 38 -12.15 -39.38 41.38
C HIS A 38 -12.60 -38.04 41.95
N THR A 39 -11.63 -37.25 42.44
CA THR A 39 -11.74 -35.88 43.00
C THR A 39 -13.13 -35.24 42.87
N ASP A 40 -13.79 -35.00 44.02
CA ASP A 40 -15.16 -34.47 44.09
C ASP A 40 -15.39 -33.18 43.28
N ASP A 41 -14.34 -32.36 43.10
CA ASP A 41 -14.38 -31.11 42.33
C ASP A 41 -14.59 -31.31 40.81
N HIS A 42 -14.41 -32.52 40.28
CA HIS A 42 -14.61 -32.81 38.86
C HIS A 42 -16.01 -33.37 38.53
N SER A 43 -16.86 -33.58 39.53
CA SER A 43 -18.21 -34.16 39.38
C SER A 43 -19.08 -33.51 38.31
N LYS A 44 -18.91 -32.21 38.08
CA LYS A 44 -19.64 -31.42 37.07
C LYS A 44 -19.18 -31.66 35.63
N TYR A 45 -18.06 -32.36 35.43
CA TYR A 45 -17.46 -32.62 34.12
C TYR A 45 -17.52 -34.09 33.71
N TYR A 46 -18.34 -34.88 34.40
CA TYR A 46 -18.54 -36.30 34.14
C TYR A 46 -19.70 -36.50 33.19
N ASP A 47 -19.43 -37.19 32.09
CA ASP A 47 -20.46 -37.61 31.15
C ASP A 47 -20.55 -39.13 31.11
N HIS A 48 -21.75 -39.65 31.40
CA HIS A 48 -22.06 -41.06 31.20
C HIS A 48 -22.28 -41.35 29.72
N ILE A 49 -21.82 -42.49 29.23
CA ILE A 49 -21.90 -42.89 27.82
C ILE A 49 -23.32 -42.91 27.28
N ASP A 50 -24.30 -43.28 28.11
CA ASP A 50 -25.71 -43.30 27.70
C ASP A 50 -26.26 -41.88 27.49
N LEU A 51 -25.83 -40.91 28.31
CA LEU A 51 -26.18 -39.50 28.13
C LEU A 51 -25.51 -38.94 26.87
N ILE A 52 -24.24 -39.28 26.62
CA ILE A 52 -23.54 -38.90 25.39
C ILE A 52 -24.28 -39.47 24.17
N LYS A 53 -24.64 -40.76 24.19
CA LYS A 53 -25.35 -41.43 23.09
C LYS A 53 -26.73 -40.83 22.84
N GLN A 54 -27.52 -40.63 23.90
CA GLN A 54 -28.84 -40.02 23.80
C GLN A 54 -28.72 -38.63 23.16
N SER A 55 -27.70 -37.89 23.54
CA SER A 55 -27.46 -36.55 23.06
C SER A 55 -26.95 -36.48 21.63
N LEU A 56 -26.09 -37.42 21.23
CA LEU A 56 -25.67 -37.56 19.84
C LEU A 56 -26.85 -37.97 18.94
N ASN A 57 -27.75 -38.83 19.41
CA ASN A 57 -28.94 -39.22 18.67
C ASN A 57 -29.95 -38.06 18.53
N ASN A 58 -29.99 -37.17 19.53
CA ASN A 58 -30.84 -35.97 19.52
C ASN A 58 -30.19 -34.77 18.81
N LEU A 59 -28.91 -34.87 18.41
CA LEU A 59 -28.23 -33.86 17.60
C LEU A 59 -28.68 -33.98 16.14
N SER A 60 -29.87 -33.46 15.85
CA SER A 60 -30.25 -33.18 14.47
C SER A 60 -29.43 -31.97 13.98
N ILE A 61 -28.64 -32.14 12.93
CA ILE A 61 -27.76 -31.10 12.37
C ILE A 61 -28.55 -29.83 11.99
N GLY A 62 -29.84 -29.98 11.66
CA GLY A 62 -30.72 -28.85 11.30
C GLY A 62 -31.07 -27.90 12.46
N ASP A 63 -30.93 -28.31 13.72
CA ASP A 63 -31.33 -27.49 14.88
C ASP A 63 -30.20 -26.59 15.43
N ILE A 64 -29.02 -26.59 14.79
CA ILE A 64 -27.85 -25.81 15.22
C ILE A 64 -28.00 -24.33 14.86
N ASP A 65 -28.79 -23.99 13.85
CA ASP A 65 -28.90 -22.62 13.31
C ASP A 65 -29.89 -21.71 14.03
N ASN A 66 -30.75 -22.23 14.92
CA ASN A 66 -31.94 -21.49 15.38
C ASN A 66 -31.92 -21.03 16.83
N ASN A 67 -30.74 -20.78 17.41
CA ASN A 67 -30.63 -20.40 18.82
C ASN A 67 -30.51 -18.89 19.03
N ASN A 68 -31.59 -18.16 18.69
CA ASN A 68 -31.83 -16.81 19.20
C ASN A 68 -33.17 -16.79 19.94
N ASN A 69 -33.07 -16.86 21.29
CA ASN A 69 -34.08 -16.53 22.30
C ASN A 69 -35.38 -17.37 22.34
N THR A 70 -35.59 -18.16 23.41
CA THR A 70 -36.57 -17.90 24.51
C THR A 70 -36.75 -19.09 25.47
N SER A 71 -36.90 -18.75 26.77
CA SER A 71 -37.52 -19.47 27.92
C SER A 71 -37.10 -20.92 28.21
N GLU A 72 -36.34 -21.15 29.28
CA GLU A 72 -36.80 -21.48 30.65
C GLU A 72 -37.35 -22.91 30.83
N HIS A 73 -36.70 -23.64 31.75
CA HIS A 73 -37.10 -24.91 32.35
C HIS A 73 -37.18 -26.15 31.45
N SER A 74 -36.02 -26.72 31.12
CA SER A 74 -35.93 -28.14 30.79
C SER A 74 -34.52 -28.66 31.09
N SER A 75 -34.46 -29.85 31.69
CA SER A 75 -33.36 -30.45 32.45
C SER A 75 -32.00 -30.48 31.75
N ASN A 76 -31.04 -29.74 32.30
CA ASN A 76 -29.62 -30.02 32.62
C ASN A 76 -28.76 -31.01 31.79
N ASN A 77 -29.14 -31.39 30.57
CA ASN A 77 -28.29 -32.18 29.66
C ASN A 77 -27.52 -31.23 28.72
N ASN A 78 -26.65 -30.40 29.30
CA ASN A 78 -25.72 -29.58 28.54
C ASN A 78 -24.64 -30.49 27.94
N ASN A 79 -24.76 -30.78 26.65
CA ASN A 79 -23.76 -31.55 25.95
C ASN A 79 -22.58 -30.66 25.57
N ASN A 80 -21.45 -30.92 26.21
CA ASN A 80 -20.18 -30.27 25.93
C ASN A 80 -19.83 -30.31 24.41
N ILE A 81 -20.26 -31.35 23.69
CA ILE A 81 -20.10 -31.47 22.23
C ILE A 81 -20.97 -30.44 21.47
N LYS A 82 -22.25 -30.27 21.83
CA LYS A 82 -23.16 -29.30 21.20
C LYS A 82 -22.69 -27.87 21.45
N ASP A 83 -22.27 -27.57 22.68
CA ASP A 83 -21.71 -26.28 23.05
C ASP A 83 -20.42 -25.98 22.28
N ARG A 84 -19.53 -26.97 22.17
CA ARG A 84 -18.29 -26.84 21.39
C ARG A 84 -18.59 -26.61 19.91
N LEU A 85 -19.54 -27.33 19.33
CA LEU A 85 -19.93 -27.17 17.93
C LEU A 85 -20.51 -25.77 17.67
N SER A 86 -21.40 -25.29 18.54
CA SER A 86 -21.98 -23.95 18.45
C SER A 86 -20.92 -22.85 18.59
N ARG A 87 -19.97 -23.01 19.52
CA ARG A 87 -18.83 -22.09 19.66
C ARG A 87 -17.93 -22.08 18.42
N LEU A 88 -17.64 -23.25 17.86
CA LEU A 88 -16.84 -23.35 16.63
C LEU A 88 -17.56 -22.69 15.46
N TRP A 89 -18.86 -22.92 15.31
CA TRP A 89 -19.67 -22.30 14.27
C TRP A 89 -19.69 -20.78 14.39
N THR A 90 -19.97 -20.27 15.61
CA THR A 90 -19.95 -18.82 15.88
C THR A 90 -18.57 -18.22 15.60
N LYS A 91 -17.50 -18.92 16.00
CA LYS A 91 -16.13 -18.50 15.71
C LYS A 91 -15.88 -18.44 14.20
N LEU A 92 -16.25 -19.49 13.46
CA LEU A 92 -16.11 -19.53 12.00
C LEU A 92 -16.88 -18.38 11.34
N GLN A 93 -18.15 -18.17 11.72
CA GLN A 93 -18.94 -17.04 11.20
C GLN A 93 -18.25 -15.70 11.48
N SER A 94 -17.84 -15.45 12.73
CA SER A 94 -17.15 -14.20 13.08
C SER A 94 -15.84 -14.00 12.30
N SER A 95 -15.06 -15.07 12.10
CA SER A 95 -13.83 -15.03 11.31
C SER A 95 -14.10 -14.77 9.83
N THR A 96 -15.15 -15.37 9.26
CA THR A 96 -15.56 -15.13 7.87
C THR A 96 -16.02 -13.69 7.67
N THR A 97 -16.86 -13.16 8.56
CA THR A 97 -17.29 -11.76 8.50
C THR A 97 -16.10 -10.80 8.62
N GLN A 98 -15.15 -11.09 9.53
CA GLN A 98 -13.93 -10.29 9.67
C GLN A 98 -13.09 -10.34 8.39
N TYR A 99 -12.92 -11.52 7.79
CA TYR A 99 -12.20 -11.67 6.53
C TYR A 99 -12.84 -10.85 5.40
N GLN A 100 -14.16 -10.96 5.23
CA GLN A 100 -14.90 -10.19 4.22
C GLN A 100 -14.78 -8.68 4.43
N SER A 101 -14.80 -8.21 5.68
CA SER A 101 -14.59 -6.80 6.00
C SER A 101 -13.17 -6.32 5.65
N LEU A 102 -12.16 -7.15 5.88
CA LEU A 102 -10.78 -6.86 5.49
C LEU A 102 -10.63 -6.80 3.97
N GLU A 103 -11.22 -7.76 3.26
CA GLU A 103 -11.24 -7.80 1.79
C GLU A 103 -11.94 -6.57 1.19
N SER A 104 -13.07 -6.14 1.77
CA SER A 104 -13.75 -4.90 1.37
C SER A 104 -12.85 -3.68 1.57
N THR A 105 -12.20 -3.58 2.74
CA THR A 105 -11.29 -2.45 3.04
C THR A 105 -10.09 -2.42 2.10
N GLU A 106 -9.51 -3.58 1.77
CA GLU A 106 -8.44 -3.72 0.79
C GLU A 106 -8.86 -3.23 -0.61
N ASN A 107 -10.07 -3.58 -1.03
CA ASN A 107 -10.65 -3.13 -2.29
C ASN A 107 -10.90 -1.61 -2.30
N GLU A 108 -11.39 -1.03 -1.21
CA GLU A 108 -11.58 0.42 -1.07
C GLU A 108 -10.26 1.19 -1.18
N ILE A 109 -9.20 0.71 -0.53
CA ILE A 109 -7.84 1.26 -0.65
C ILE A 109 -7.43 1.25 -2.12
N THR A 110 -7.55 0.09 -2.78
CA THR A 110 -7.17 -0.07 -4.18
C THR A 110 -7.93 0.89 -5.11
N GLN A 111 -9.24 1.04 -4.91
CA GLN A 111 -10.06 1.96 -5.70
C GLN A 111 -9.67 3.43 -5.48
N HIS A 112 -9.40 3.83 -4.23
CA HIS A 112 -8.98 5.19 -3.92
C HIS A 112 -7.69 5.57 -4.67
N PHE A 113 -6.68 4.71 -4.64
CA PHE A 113 -5.42 4.96 -5.34
C PHE A 113 -5.57 4.97 -6.87
N ARG A 114 -6.48 4.16 -7.41
CA ARG A 114 -6.82 4.20 -8.84
C ARG A 114 -7.40 5.56 -9.23
N HIS A 115 -8.38 6.06 -8.50
CA HIS A 115 -8.97 7.38 -8.78
C HIS A 115 -7.95 8.52 -8.70
N LEU A 116 -7.07 8.49 -7.70
CA LEU A 116 -6.00 9.48 -7.59
C LEU A 116 -5.06 9.43 -8.79
N HIS A 117 -4.64 8.23 -9.19
CA HIS A 117 -3.77 8.04 -10.34
C HIS A 117 -4.42 8.56 -11.63
N ASP A 118 -5.71 8.26 -11.86
CA ASP A 118 -6.45 8.73 -13.03
C ASP A 118 -6.54 10.27 -13.05
N TYR A 119 -6.76 10.90 -11.89
CA TYR A 119 -6.74 12.35 -11.76
C TYR A 119 -5.37 12.95 -12.10
N LEU A 120 -4.28 12.36 -11.60
CA LEU A 120 -2.91 12.82 -11.88
C LEU A 120 -2.58 12.73 -13.37
N ILE A 121 -2.99 11.64 -14.04
CA ILE A 121 -2.83 11.51 -15.50
C ILE A 121 -3.61 12.60 -16.22
N ALA A 122 -4.86 12.86 -15.83
CA ALA A 122 -5.66 13.89 -16.46
C ALA A 122 -5.03 15.28 -16.33
N GLU A 123 -4.48 15.62 -15.15
CA GLU A 123 -3.78 16.88 -14.93
C GLU A 123 -2.47 16.97 -15.70
N GLU A 124 -1.70 15.89 -15.79
CA GLU A 124 -0.50 15.83 -16.63
C GLU A 124 -0.85 16.13 -18.10
N GLN A 125 -1.89 15.49 -18.62
CA GLN A 125 -2.35 15.72 -19.99
C GLN A 125 -2.87 17.15 -20.20
N ARG A 126 -3.61 17.70 -19.23
CA ARG A 126 -4.09 19.09 -19.29
C ARG A 126 -2.94 20.09 -19.39
N LEU A 127 -1.86 19.88 -18.63
CA LEU A 127 -0.66 20.72 -18.68
C LEU A 127 0.15 20.55 -19.96
N LYS A 128 0.22 19.32 -20.52
CA LYS A 128 0.94 19.03 -21.76
C LYS A 128 0.21 19.54 -23.02
N LYS A 129 -1.12 19.51 -23.01
CA LYS A 129 -1.96 19.85 -24.18
C LYS A 129 -1.61 21.18 -24.87
N PRO A 130 -1.46 22.32 -24.19
CA PRO A 130 -1.10 23.58 -24.86
C PRO A 130 0.30 23.55 -25.49
N ILE A 131 1.25 22.84 -24.86
CA ILE A 131 2.61 22.67 -25.38
C ILE A 131 2.58 21.82 -26.65
N ILE A 132 1.83 20.71 -26.63
CA ILE A 132 1.66 19.83 -27.80
C ILE A 132 1.01 20.61 -28.94
N ASN A 133 -0.10 21.33 -28.67
CA ASN A 133 -0.77 22.13 -29.69
C ASN A 133 0.15 23.20 -30.30
N SER A 134 0.96 23.87 -29.48
CA SER A 134 1.93 24.87 -29.98
C SER A 134 3.03 24.22 -30.82
N LYS A 135 3.51 23.03 -30.41
CA LYS A 135 4.45 22.24 -31.21
C LYS A 135 3.86 21.87 -32.56
N ASP A 136 2.61 21.42 -32.59
CA ASP A 136 1.93 21.03 -33.83
C ASP A 136 1.72 22.24 -34.77
N ILE A 137 1.37 23.40 -34.22
CA ILE A 137 1.26 24.66 -34.99
C ILE A 137 2.62 25.03 -35.60
N ILE A 138 3.68 25.04 -34.79
CA ILE A 138 5.04 25.36 -35.26
C ILE A 138 5.48 24.34 -36.32
N PHE A 139 5.21 23.07 -36.09
CA PHE A 139 5.54 21.98 -37.01
C PHE A 139 4.88 22.14 -38.36
N ASN A 140 3.56 22.40 -38.39
CA ASN A 140 2.82 22.58 -39.62
C ASN A 140 3.32 23.79 -40.40
N GLN A 141 3.67 24.88 -39.70
CA GLN A 141 4.24 26.05 -40.36
C GLN A 141 5.62 25.77 -40.93
N MET A 142 6.50 25.06 -40.21
CA MET A 142 7.80 24.67 -40.74
C MET A 142 7.67 23.81 -42.00
N ASP A 143 6.70 22.91 -42.06
CA ASP A 143 6.44 22.11 -43.27
C ASP A 143 6.02 22.98 -44.46
N ILE A 144 5.14 23.98 -44.22
CA ILE A 144 4.76 24.97 -45.23
C ILE A 144 6.00 25.74 -45.72
N ASP A 145 6.80 26.28 -44.80
CA ASP A 145 7.98 27.09 -45.12
C ASP A 145 9.06 26.28 -45.86
N ILE A 146 9.26 25.01 -45.48
CA ILE A 146 10.19 24.09 -46.16
C ILE A 146 9.71 23.82 -47.59
N ASN A 147 8.41 23.60 -47.80
CA ASN A 147 7.88 23.36 -49.14
C ASN A 147 7.96 24.62 -50.01
N GLU A 148 7.70 25.80 -49.45
CA GLU A 148 7.97 27.08 -50.11
C GLU A 148 9.44 27.21 -50.51
N LEU A 149 10.36 26.92 -49.58
CA LEU A 149 11.79 26.95 -49.86
C LEU A 149 12.18 25.97 -50.99
N LYS A 150 11.62 24.75 -51.02
CA LYS A 150 11.84 23.81 -52.13
C LYS A 150 11.41 24.39 -53.47
N HIS A 151 10.23 25.02 -53.54
CA HIS A 151 9.76 25.65 -54.78
C HIS A 151 10.69 26.78 -55.25
N LEU A 152 11.16 27.61 -54.33
CA LEU A 152 12.10 28.69 -54.64
C LEU A 152 13.46 28.17 -55.11
N VAL A 153 14.00 27.14 -54.45
CA VAL A 153 15.25 26.48 -54.86
C VAL A 153 15.10 25.84 -56.24
N ASN A 154 13.96 25.20 -56.53
CA ASN A 154 13.69 24.61 -57.83
C ASN A 154 13.64 25.67 -58.94
N LEU A 155 13.05 26.84 -58.70
CA LEU A 155 13.06 27.96 -59.64
C LEU A 155 14.49 28.44 -59.94
N ILE A 156 15.33 28.56 -58.91
CA ILE A 156 16.74 28.94 -59.06
C ILE A 156 17.49 27.89 -59.90
N ASN A 157 17.25 26.61 -59.64
CA ASN A 157 17.88 25.50 -60.37
C ASN A 157 17.46 25.49 -61.86
N ILE A 158 16.18 25.70 -62.15
CA ILE A 158 15.66 25.83 -63.53
C ILE A 158 16.37 26.97 -64.26
N ASN A 159 16.47 28.15 -63.65
CA ASN A 159 17.13 29.32 -64.23
C ASN A 159 18.63 29.09 -64.49
N ASN A 160 19.32 28.41 -63.56
CA ASN A 160 20.76 28.17 -63.66
C ASN A 160 21.13 27.09 -64.69
N ASN A 161 20.36 25.99 -64.77
CA ASN A 161 20.56 24.94 -65.77
C ASN A 161 20.43 25.46 -67.21
N ASN A 162 19.61 26.49 -67.41
CA ASN A 162 19.33 27.04 -68.71
C ASN A 162 20.47 27.89 -69.30
N ASN A 163 21.23 28.57 -68.43
CA ASN A 163 22.41 29.35 -68.82
C ASN A 163 23.64 28.48 -69.11
N SER A 164 23.61 27.19 -68.79
CA SER A 164 24.76 26.28 -68.94
C SER A 164 24.78 25.53 -70.29
N ASN A 165 23.75 25.66 -71.13
CA ASN A 165 23.60 24.91 -72.38
C ASN A 165 24.39 25.44 -73.59
N ASN A 166 25.30 26.40 -73.41
CA ASN A 166 26.13 26.91 -74.51
C ASN A 166 27.52 26.27 -74.66
N ASP A 167 27.95 25.39 -73.75
CA ASP A 167 29.21 24.63 -73.91
C ASP A 167 28.94 23.13 -73.89
N LYS A 168 28.65 22.58 -75.08
CA LYS A 168 28.76 21.13 -75.33
C LYS A 168 30.23 20.74 -75.36
N ASP A 169 30.77 20.35 -74.21
CA ASP A 169 31.91 19.43 -74.17
C ASP A 169 31.58 18.30 -73.20
N SER A 170 31.01 17.24 -73.77
CA SER A 170 30.70 15.98 -73.12
C SER A 170 31.99 15.33 -72.58
N LYS A 171 32.18 15.40 -71.26
CA LYS A 171 33.06 14.46 -70.54
C LYS A 171 32.21 13.51 -69.73
N GLU A 172 32.04 12.34 -70.32
CA GLU A 172 31.48 11.13 -69.74
C GLU A 172 32.32 10.73 -68.52
N TYR A 173 31.82 11.00 -67.31
CA TYR A 173 32.38 10.47 -66.07
C TYR A 173 31.63 9.20 -65.70
N ASN A 174 32.28 8.06 -65.95
CA ASN A 174 31.93 6.79 -65.31
C ASN A 174 32.14 6.92 -63.81
N ASN A 175 31.08 6.76 -63.02
CA ASN A 175 31.20 6.44 -61.60
C ASN A 175 30.33 5.23 -61.29
N ASP A 176 30.98 4.07 -61.31
CA ASP A 176 30.61 2.93 -60.49
C ASP A 176 30.88 3.30 -59.02
N ASP A 177 29.83 3.70 -58.28
CA ASP A 177 29.84 3.62 -56.82
C ASP A 177 28.53 2.97 -56.37
N PRO A 178 28.56 1.78 -55.74
CA PRO A 178 27.34 1.09 -55.35
C PRO A 178 26.67 1.87 -54.22
N SER A 179 25.64 2.64 -54.59
CA SER A 179 24.74 3.31 -53.66
C SER A 179 24.32 2.32 -52.57
N THR A 180 24.79 2.60 -51.35
CA THR A 180 24.28 1.92 -50.18
C THR A 180 22.89 2.47 -50.00
N ASN A 181 21.89 1.73 -50.49
CA ASN A 181 20.46 1.94 -50.29
C ASN A 181 20.17 1.86 -48.78
N LYS A 182 20.58 2.88 -48.03
CA LYS A 182 20.06 3.15 -46.70
C LYS A 182 18.67 3.71 -46.93
N ASP A 183 17.70 3.05 -46.32
CA ASP A 183 16.31 3.46 -46.25
C ASP A 183 16.22 4.97 -45.94
N ILE A 184 15.99 5.78 -46.97
CA ILE A 184 16.06 7.25 -46.92
C ILE A 184 14.82 7.82 -46.22
N THR A 185 13.85 6.97 -45.90
CA THR A 185 12.55 7.31 -45.33
C THR A 185 12.67 8.03 -43.98
N GLU A 186 13.73 7.80 -43.21
CA GLU A 186 14.00 8.53 -41.95
C GLU A 186 14.50 9.98 -42.16
N ARG A 187 15.06 10.32 -43.34
CA ARG A 187 15.58 11.67 -43.62
C ARG A 187 14.48 12.69 -43.90
N TYR A 188 13.31 12.24 -44.32
CA TYR A 188 12.14 13.09 -44.56
C TYR A 188 11.31 13.36 -43.30
N GLN A 189 11.69 12.76 -42.17
CA GLN A 189 11.02 13.04 -40.91
C GLN A 189 11.42 14.45 -40.43
N THR A 190 10.41 15.26 -40.12
CA THR A 190 10.57 16.64 -39.67
C THR A 190 11.56 16.82 -38.52
N PRO A 191 11.69 15.93 -37.52
CA PRO A 191 12.76 16.04 -36.51
C PRO A 191 14.17 16.06 -37.10
N THR A 192 14.41 15.27 -38.16
CA THR A 192 15.69 15.20 -38.87
C THR A 192 15.94 16.49 -39.65
N ILE A 193 14.91 17.05 -40.30
CA ILE A 193 15.00 18.32 -41.03
C ILE A 193 15.25 19.48 -40.06
N MET A 194 14.53 19.54 -38.93
CA MET A 194 14.73 20.53 -37.88
C MET A 194 16.15 20.50 -37.32
N GLU A 195 16.70 19.30 -37.12
CA GLU A 195 18.08 19.13 -36.66
C GLU A 195 19.09 19.60 -37.71
N SER A 196 18.87 19.31 -38.99
CA SER A 196 19.71 19.82 -40.08
C SER A 196 19.68 21.35 -40.16
N ILE A 197 18.49 21.97 -40.06
CA ILE A 197 18.34 23.44 -40.01
C ILE A 197 19.13 24.02 -38.82
N ARG A 198 19.08 23.36 -37.65
CA ARG A 198 19.80 23.80 -36.45
C ARG A 198 21.32 23.73 -36.60
N LEU A 199 21.82 22.73 -37.31
CA LEU A 199 23.26 22.50 -37.52
C LEU A 199 23.84 23.39 -38.64
N CYS A 200 23.03 23.71 -39.64
CA CYS A 200 23.41 24.58 -40.74
C CYS A 200 23.51 26.04 -40.28
N LYS A 201 24.61 26.69 -40.64
CA LYS A 201 24.83 28.11 -40.30
C LYS A 201 24.32 29.06 -41.38
N THR A 202 24.19 28.58 -42.61
CA THR A 202 23.71 29.35 -43.75
C THR A 202 22.66 28.57 -44.52
N LEU A 203 21.81 29.29 -45.25
CA LEU A 203 20.83 28.67 -46.14
C LEU A 203 21.52 27.84 -47.23
N GLU A 204 22.66 28.31 -47.72
CA GLU A 204 23.46 27.59 -48.73
C GLU A 204 23.97 26.25 -48.20
N SER A 205 24.52 26.21 -46.98
CA SER A 205 24.97 24.95 -46.39
C SER A 205 23.80 23.98 -46.17
N PHE A 206 22.63 24.50 -45.80
CA PHE A 206 21.42 23.70 -45.64
C PHE A 206 20.94 23.08 -46.96
N ILE A 207 20.92 23.87 -48.04
CA ILE A 207 20.52 23.38 -49.36
C ILE A 207 21.53 22.33 -49.87
N GLN A 208 22.83 22.57 -49.68
CA GLN A 208 23.88 21.63 -50.10
C GLN A 208 23.87 20.32 -49.31
N GLU A 209 23.70 20.36 -47.98
CA GLU A 209 23.66 19.15 -47.15
C GLU A 209 22.40 18.30 -47.39
N ASN A 210 21.35 18.89 -47.97
CA ASN A 210 20.08 18.22 -48.28
C ASN A 210 19.76 18.17 -49.78
N SER A 211 20.77 18.35 -50.66
CA SER A 211 20.59 18.34 -52.12
C SER A 211 20.07 17.00 -52.61
N ASP A 212 20.53 15.92 -52.01
CA ASP A 212 20.26 14.54 -52.42
C ASP A 212 19.05 13.94 -51.69
N SER A 213 18.29 14.77 -50.96
CA SER A 213 17.08 14.35 -50.25
C SER A 213 15.96 15.38 -50.36
N LEU A 214 16.01 16.46 -49.58
CA LEU A 214 14.93 17.43 -49.46
C LEU A 214 14.74 18.25 -50.74
N PHE A 215 15.85 18.52 -51.42
CA PHE A 215 15.91 19.29 -52.66
C PHE A 215 16.28 18.42 -53.87
N ASP A 216 16.14 17.10 -53.75
CA ASP A 216 16.47 16.20 -54.84
C ASP A 216 15.42 16.32 -55.95
N CYS A 217 15.77 17.06 -56.99
CA CYS A 217 14.95 17.19 -58.19
C CYS A 217 15.00 15.94 -59.09
N GLN A 218 15.79 14.91 -58.77
CA GLN A 218 15.99 13.74 -59.61
C GLN A 218 15.06 12.56 -59.26
N GLY A 219 14.49 12.53 -58.05
CA GLY A 219 13.70 11.39 -57.54
C GLY A 219 12.27 11.23 -58.10
N ASP A 220 11.56 12.33 -58.39
CA ASP A 220 10.21 12.30 -58.98
C ASP A 220 10.27 12.67 -60.47
N ALA A 221 10.60 11.67 -61.28
CA ALA A 221 10.95 11.72 -62.68
C ALA A 221 9.90 12.37 -63.61
N ILE A 222 9.94 13.69 -63.71
CA ILE A 222 9.92 14.34 -65.02
C ILE A 222 11.23 15.14 -65.06
N SER A 223 12.22 14.64 -65.81
CA SER A 223 13.48 15.36 -65.97
C SER A 223 13.17 16.79 -66.39
N ILE A 224 13.90 17.79 -65.89
CA ILE A 224 13.70 19.19 -66.28
C ILE A 224 13.71 19.32 -67.81
N SER A 225 14.49 18.51 -68.51
CA SER A 225 14.48 18.38 -69.98
C SER A 225 13.12 17.96 -70.56
N ASP A 226 12.41 17.06 -69.88
CA ASP A 226 11.10 16.56 -70.28
C ASP A 226 10.02 17.59 -69.97
N GLN A 227 10.16 18.35 -68.87
CA GLN A 227 9.26 19.48 -68.58
C GLN A 227 9.43 20.63 -69.58
N LEU A 228 10.66 20.96 -69.99
CA LEU A 228 10.92 21.98 -71.02
C LEU A 228 10.29 21.64 -72.36
N SER A 229 10.15 20.35 -72.69
CA SER A 229 9.53 19.91 -73.94
C SER A 229 8.06 20.35 -74.08
N TYR A 230 7.36 20.60 -72.96
CA TYR A 230 5.98 21.10 -72.95
C TYR A 230 5.87 22.61 -73.21
N TYR A 231 6.99 23.33 -73.18
CA TYR A 231 7.05 24.79 -73.38
C TYR A 231 7.88 25.16 -74.62
N ASP A 232 7.98 24.26 -75.61
CA ASP A 232 8.76 24.48 -76.83
C ASP A 232 10.26 24.82 -76.57
N ASN A 233 10.81 24.34 -75.45
CA ASN A 233 12.13 24.72 -74.92
C ASN A 233 12.28 26.23 -74.60
N ASP A 234 11.17 26.95 -74.42
CA ASP A 234 11.15 28.30 -73.89
C ASP A 234 11.09 28.29 -72.37
N THR A 235 12.25 28.49 -71.79
CA THR A 235 12.44 28.45 -70.34
C THR A 235 11.88 29.67 -69.64
N ASP A 236 11.78 30.82 -70.33
CA ASP A 236 11.15 32.02 -69.77
C ASP A 236 9.65 31.73 -69.56
N SER A 237 8.99 31.07 -70.52
CA SER A 237 7.61 30.62 -70.37
C SER A 237 7.43 29.57 -69.27
N MET A 238 8.36 28.62 -69.13
CA MET A 238 8.34 27.62 -68.06
C MET A 238 8.52 28.24 -66.67
N ILE A 239 9.44 29.20 -66.52
CA ILE A 239 9.67 29.94 -65.27
C ILE A 239 8.42 30.76 -64.94
N LEU A 240 7.85 31.48 -65.91
CA LEU A 240 6.63 32.28 -65.71
C LEU A 240 5.44 31.42 -65.30
N ASP A 241 5.23 30.27 -65.93
CA ASP A 241 4.15 29.35 -65.57
C ASP A 241 4.37 28.70 -64.19
N THR A 242 5.61 28.35 -63.85
CA THR A 242 5.95 27.81 -62.52
C THR A 242 5.71 28.86 -61.42
N ILE A 243 6.13 30.11 -61.64
CA ILE A 243 5.86 31.24 -60.74
C ILE A 243 4.36 31.48 -60.62
N TYR A 244 3.62 31.43 -61.73
CA TYR A 244 2.17 31.63 -61.75
C TYR A 244 1.44 30.55 -60.94
N LYS A 245 1.76 29.27 -61.18
CA LYS A 245 1.20 28.12 -60.44
C LYS A 245 1.50 28.21 -58.94
N TYR A 246 2.73 28.53 -58.59
CA TYR A 246 3.15 28.70 -57.20
C TYR A 246 2.41 29.86 -56.51
N ASN A 247 2.33 31.03 -57.15
CA ASN A 247 1.61 32.18 -56.61
C ASN A 247 0.10 31.93 -56.44
N GLN A 248 -0.50 31.05 -57.25
CA GLN A 248 -1.87 30.59 -57.04
C GLN A 248 -2.02 29.68 -55.81
N GLN A 249 -1.06 28.78 -55.59
CA GLN A 249 -1.05 27.89 -54.42
C GLN A 249 -0.86 28.67 -53.12
N LEU A 250 0.07 29.64 -53.09
CA LEU A 250 0.28 30.52 -51.93
C LEU A 250 -0.97 31.32 -51.54
N LYS A 251 -1.68 31.88 -52.52
CA LYS A 251 -2.95 32.62 -52.28
C LYS A 251 -4.05 31.74 -51.70
N SER A 252 -4.00 30.43 -51.99
CA SER A 252 -4.97 29.45 -51.51
C SER A 252 -4.68 28.98 -50.08
N SER A 253 -3.40 29.00 -49.65
CA SER A 253 -2.97 28.57 -48.32
C SER A 253 -2.90 29.70 -47.27
N GLY A 254 -2.84 30.97 -47.68
CA GLY A 254 -2.36 32.07 -46.83
C GLY A 254 -3.35 32.87 -45.98
N THR A 255 -4.51 32.37 -45.55
CA THR A 255 -5.50 33.24 -44.84
C THR A 255 -5.98 32.81 -43.45
N SER A 256 -5.51 31.69 -42.87
CA SER A 256 -6.12 31.20 -41.61
C SER A 256 -5.20 30.96 -40.41
N SER A 257 -3.87 31.01 -40.51
CA SER A 257 -2.99 30.61 -39.38
C SER A 257 -1.87 31.57 -38.97
N ALA A 258 -1.64 32.67 -39.68
CA ALA A 258 -0.48 33.55 -39.41
C ALA A 258 -0.48 34.11 -37.97
N GLY A 259 -1.66 34.48 -37.44
CA GLY A 259 -1.79 34.97 -36.07
C GLY A 259 -1.57 33.92 -34.99
N ASP A 260 -1.99 32.67 -35.24
CA ASP A 260 -1.82 31.56 -34.29
C ASP A 260 -0.36 31.10 -34.21
N TYR A 261 0.38 31.17 -35.33
CA TYR A 261 1.79 30.84 -35.39
C TYR A 261 2.67 31.88 -34.69
N GLU A 262 2.48 33.18 -34.97
CA GLU A 262 3.21 34.26 -34.28
C GLU A 262 2.99 34.17 -32.76
N GLN A 263 1.75 33.94 -32.34
CA GLN A 263 1.43 33.74 -30.93
C GLN A 263 2.09 32.48 -30.35
N ALA A 264 2.16 31.38 -31.09
CA ALA A 264 2.78 30.13 -30.62
C ALA A 264 4.31 30.27 -30.43
N ILE A 265 5.00 31.03 -31.28
CA ILE A 265 6.45 31.27 -31.16
C ILE A 265 6.80 32.20 -29.99
N ASP A 266 5.99 33.23 -29.77
CA ASP A 266 6.21 34.19 -28.68
C ASP A 266 5.81 33.63 -27.30
N THR A 267 5.08 32.50 -27.25
CA THR A 267 4.63 31.90 -26.00
C THR A 267 5.73 31.08 -25.34
N LEU A 268 6.29 31.60 -24.24
CA LEU A 268 7.30 30.91 -23.45
C LEU A 268 6.66 30.02 -22.36
N TYR A 269 6.71 28.70 -22.56
CA TYR A 269 6.24 27.74 -21.55
C TYR A 269 7.31 27.47 -20.50
N LYS A 270 6.99 27.75 -19.23
CA LYS A 270 7.83 27.40 -18.08
C LYS A 270 7.05 26.56 -17.09
N PHE A 271 7.48 25.32 -16.88
CA PHE A 271 6.94 24.48 -15.81
C PHE A 271 7.54 24.90 -14.48
N ILE A 272 6.70 25.36 -13.55
CA ILE A 272 7.12 25.81 -12.22
C ILE A 272 6.55 24.83 -11.20
N VAL A 273 7.44 24.14 -10.49
CA VAL A 273 7.06 23.30 -9.34
C VAL A 273 7.29 24.11 -8.07
N ASN A 274 6.20 24.45 -7.37
CA ASN A 274 6.32 25.06 -6.06
C ASN A 274 6.68 24.00 -5.01
N LYS A 275 7.98 23.86 -4.71
CA LYS A 275 8.49 22.89 -3.73
C LYS A 275 7.96 23.12 -2.31
N GLY A 276 7.60 24.37 -1.95
CA GLY A 276 7.08 24.70 -0.61
C GLY A 276 5.71 24.07 -0.33
N ASN A 277 4.88 23.92 -1.37
CA ASN A 277 3.54 23.34 -1.25
C ASN A 277 3.54 21.81 -1.21
N MET A 278 4.67 21.14 -1.53
CA MET A 278 4.72 19.67 -1.53
C MET A 278 4.61 19.09 -0.12
N ASN A 279 5.15 19.78 0.89
CA ASN A 279 4.99 19.36 2.28
C ASN A 279 3.54 19.54 2.75
N GLN A 280 2.89 20.65 2.39
CA GLN A 280 1.48 20.87 2.70
C GLN A 280 0.58 19.85 1.98
N PHE A 281 0.88 19.54 0.71
CA PHE A 281 0.18 18.50 -0.03
C PHE A 281 0.37 17.13 0.62
N ARG A 282 1.59 16.82 1.06
CA ARG A 282 1.87 15.59 1.82
C ARG A 282 1.07 15.54 3.11
N ASP A 283 1.05 16.63 3.88
CA ASP A 283 0.30 16.71 5.14
C ASP A 283 -1.20 16.57 4.90
N LEU A 284 -1.73 17.17 3.83
CA LEU A 284 -3.12 17.03 3.42
C LEU A 284 -3.42 15.57 3.00
N TYR A 285 -2.49 14.94 2.28
CA TYR A 285 -2.62 13.58 1.80
C TYR A 285 -2.59 12.55 2.95
N GLU A 286 -1.68 12.73 3.91
CA GLU A 286 -1.63 11.92 5.14
C GLU A 286 -2.87 12.12 6.01
N GLN A 287 -3.58 13.26 5.88
CA GLN A 287 -4.88 13.47 6.52
C GLN A 287 -6.04 12.83 5.76
N THR A 288 -5.98 12.74 4.43
CA THR A 288 -7.07 12.16 3.62
C THR A 288 -7.08 10.63 3.61
N CYS A 289 -5.93 9.98 3.84
CA CYS A 289 -5.81 8.52 3.77
C CYS A 289 -5.23 7.97 5.08
N GLN A 290 -6.08 7.47 5.96
CA GLN A 290 -5.63 6.84 7.21
C GLN A 290 -6.29 5.47 7.40
N LEU A 291 -5.46 4.43 7.45
CA LEU A 291 -5.91 3.10 7.85
C LEU A 291 -5.96 3.04 9.37
N HIS A 292 -7.15 3.09 9.95
CA HIS A 292 -7.33 2.93 11.38
C HIS A 292 -7.54 1.47 11.73
N CYS A 293 -6.48 0.84 12.25
CA CYS A 293 -6.61 -0.48 12.86
C CYS A 293 -7.09 -0.30 14.30
N ALA A 294 -8.41 -0.19 14.48
CA ALA A 294 -8.99 -0.19 15.82
C ALA A 294 -8.92 -1.62 16.38
N SER A 295 -7.95 -1.88 17.27
CA SER A 295 -8.03 -3.08 18.09
C SER A 295 -9.31 -2.99 18.92
N ILE A 296 -10.06 -4.09 19.04
CA ILE A 296 -11.24 -4.18 19.91
C ILE A 296 -10.87 -3.88 21.39
N LYS A 297 -9.56 -3.87 21.74
CA LYS A 297 -9.07 -3.38 23.05
C LYS A 297 -8.94 -1.85 23.16
N THR A 298 -9.27 -1.10 22.12
CA THR A 298 -9.12 0.36 22.04
C THR A 298 -10.39 1.05 21.54
N MET A 299 -11.58 0.56 21.94
CA MET A 299 -12.70 1.48 22.09
C MET A 299 -12.45 2.30 23.36
N ALA A 300 -11.98 3.53 23.16
CA ALA A 300 -11.93 4.62 24.15
C ALA A 300 -11.45 4.25 25.56
N ILE A 301 -10.18 3.86 25.72
CA ILE A 301 -9.49 4.25 26.96
C ILE A 301 -9.19 5.74 26.79
N GLN A 302 -10.14 6.57 27.19
CA GLN A 302 -9.89 7.94 27.63
C GLN A 302 -8.59 7.90 28.41
N LYS A 303 -7.53 8.62 27.99
CA LYS A 303 -6.19 8.52 28.61
C LYS A 303 -6.30 8.72 30.12
N SER A 304 -6.42 7.61 30.86
CA SER A 304 -6.69 7.72 32.26
C SER A 304 -5.39 8.04 32.97
N THR A 305 -5.40 9.10 33.77
CA THR A 305 -4.26 9.50 34.57
C THR A 305 -4.58 9.14 36.01
N TYR A 306 -3.76 8.29 36.62
CA TYR A 306 -3.94 7.83 37.99
C TYR A 306 -2.76 8.27 38.86
N LEU A 307 -3.03 8.63 40.11
CA LEU A 307 -2.04 8.64 41.18
C LEU A 307 -2.18 7.34 41.97
N PHE A 308 -1.08 6.64 42.15
CA PHE A 308 -1.02 5.41 42.92
C PHE A 308 -0.14 5.65 44.15
N SER A 309 -0.68 5.40 45.34
CA SER A 309 0.05 5.52 46.60
C SER A 309 -0.11 4.26 47.44
N THR A 310 0.89 3.95 48.25
CA THR A 310 0.86 2.82 49.18
C THR A 310 1.09 3.31 50.59
N PHE A 311 0.35 2.76 51.55
CA PHE A 311 0.51 3.07 52.96
C PHE A 311 0.27 1.81 53.80
N GLY A 312 1.33 1.30 54.43
CA GLY A 312 1.29 0.09 55.25
C GLY A 312 0.81 -1.13 54.45
N LYS A 313 -0.39 -1.63 54.74
CA LYS A 313 -1.02 -2.77 54.03
C LYS A 313 -2.14 -2.36 53.08
N SER A 314 -2.16 -1.10 52.65
CA SER A 314 -3.17 -0.54 51.76
C SER A 314 -2.53 0.17 50.57
N ALA A 315 -3.26 0.20 49.46
CA ALA A 315 -2.97 1.04 48.31
C ALA A 315 -4.18 1.91 47.98
N THR A 316 -3.91 3.14 47.58
CA THR A 316 -4.90 4.11 47.15
C THR A 316 -4.65 4.45 45.69
N ILE A 317 -5.72 4.39 44.89
CA ILE A 317 -5.72 4.85 43.51
C ILE A 317 -6.64 6.05 43.39
N ILE A 318 -6.07 7.15 42.92
CA ILE A 318 -6.79 8.38 42.64
C ILE A 318 -6.84 8.56 41.14
N ASP A 319 -8.03 8.44 40.57
CA ASP A 319 -8.28 8.74 39.16
C ASP A 319 -8.39 10.26 38.98
N ILE A 320 -7.42 10.84 38.28
CA ILE A 320 -7.35 12.27 37.94
C ILE A 320 -7.56 12.51 36.44
N SER A 321 -8.16 11.55 35.74
CA SER A 321 -8.46 11.64 34.31
C SER A 321 -9.48 12.73 33.99
N ASN A 322 -10.38 13.02 34.94
CA ASN A 322 -11.30 14.13 34.89
C ASN A 322 -11.02 15.07 36.07
N ARG A 323 -10.57 16.30 35.78
CA ARG A 323 -10.25 17.30 36.83
C ARG A 323 -11.47 17.70 37.66
N ASP A 324 -12.67 17.58 37.09
CA ASP A 324 -13.91 17.98 37.74
C ASP A 324 -14.55 16.84 38.54
N ASN A 325 -14.04 15.60 38.42
CA ASN A 325 -14.58 14.43 39.10
C ASN A 325 -13.47 13.42 39.45
N VAL A 326 -12.73 13.72 40.52
CA VAL A 326 -11.67 12.87 41.05
C VAL A 326 -12.28 11.70 41.82
N THR A 327 -11.95 10.46 41.45
CA THR A 327 -12.41 9.27 42.19
C THR A 327 -11.27 8.63 42.95
N ILE A 328 -11.52 8.26 44.22
CA ILE A 328 -10.54 7.65 45.12
C ILE A 328 -11.00 6.23 45.43
N ASN A 329 -10.11 5.24 45.24
CA ASN A 329 -10.39 3.85 45.58
C ASN A 329 -9.26 3.32 46.46
N ASP A 330 -9.62 2.83 47.63
CA ASP A 330 -8.71 2.18 48.55
C ASP A 330 -8.84 0.66 48.45
N THR A 331 -7.71 -0.02 48.35
CA THR A 331 -7.63 -1.48 48.29
C THR A 331 -6.67 -1.98 49.36
N LEU A 332 -7.12 -2.94 50.17
CA LEU A 332 -6.25 -3.66 51.10
C LEU A 332 -5.32 -4.58 50.32
N LEU A 333 -4.01 -4.40 50.49
CA LEU A 333 -3.01 -5.10 49.71
C LEU A 333 -2.66 -6.50 50.26
N ASN A 334 -3.03 -6.85 51.50
CA ASN A 334 -2.56 -8.06 52.18
C ASN A 334 -1.03 -8.31 52.03
N PHE A 335 -0.29 -7.24 51.77
CA PHE A 335 1.11 -7.19 51.40
C PHE A 335 1.69 -5.97 52.10
N ASP A 336 2.83 -6.15 52.73
CA ASP A 336 3.46 -5.10 53.52
C ASP A 336 4.27 -4.18 52.61
N SER A 337 3.71 -3.01 52.32
CA SER A 337 4.33 -2.02 51.44
C SER A 337 5.27 -1.06 52.17
N TYR A 338 5.57 -1.26 53.46
CA TYR A 338 6.54 -0.42 54.16
C TYR A 338 7.91 -0.46 53.47
N PHE A 339 8.50 0.71 53.25
CA PHE A 339 9.77 0.94 52.56
C PHE A 339 9.81 0.50 51.08
N THR A 340 8.66 0.40 50.40
CA THR A 340 8.60 0.06 48.97
C THR A 340 8.61 1.25 48.02
N TYR A 341 8.73 2.49 48.52
CA TYR A 341 8.62 3.72 47.70
C TYR A 341 9.61 3.79 46.52
N ALA A 342 10.79 3.16 46.62
CA ALA A 342 11.79 3.11 45.55
C ALA A 342 11.68 1.87 44.65
N SER A 343 10.67 1.03 44.87
CA SER A 343 10.50 -0.31 44.27
C SER A 343 9.11 -0.50 43.65
N ILE A 344 8.46 0.59 43.23
CA ILE A 344 7.16 0.58 42.54
C ILE A 344 7.36 0.97 41.07
N VAL A 345 6.83 0.16 40.16
CA VAL A 345 6.94 0.38 38.71
C VAL A 345 5.59 0.18 38.05
N ALA A 346 5.15 1.15 37.24
CA ALA A 346 3.97 1.02 36.40
C ALA A 346 4.34 0.61 34.97
N VAL A 347 3.70 -0.44 34.45
CA VAL A 347 3.83 -0.94 33.07
C VAL A 347 2.44 -1.10 32.47
N GLY A 348 2.04 -0.16 31.62
CA GLY A 348 0.69 -0.15 31.07
C GLY A 348 -0.36 0.12 32.16
N ASP A 349 -1.32 -0.79 32.31
CA ASP A 349 -2.37 -0.77 33.34
C ASP A 349 -2.02 -1.56 34.60
N ILE A 350 -0.77 -2.02 34.72
CA ILE A 350 -0.30 -2.86 35.81
C ILE A 350 0.75 -2.11 36.64
N VAL A 351 0.60 -2.14 37.95
CA VAL A 351 1.59 -1.65 38.92
C VAL A 351 2.25 -2.85 39.60
N PHE A 352 3.57 -2.89 39.54
CA PHE A 352 4.39 -3.87 40.25
C PHE A 352 4.99 -3.20 41.49
N ILE A 353 4.88 -3.89 42.63
CA ILE A 353 5.49 -3.48 43.90
C ILE A 353 6.46 -4.59 44.30
N PHE A 354 7.74 -4.26 44.44
CA PHE A 354 8.78 -5.24 44.79
C PHE A 354 9.26 -5.02 46.23
N GLY A 355 9.34 -6.12 46.99
CA GLY A 355 9.80 -6.15 48.37
C GLY A 355 8.77 -5.63 49.38
N GLY A 356 9.25 -5.22 50.54
CA GLY A 356 8.41 -4.88 51.68
C GLY A 356 9.12 -5.25 52.98
N TYR A 357 8.87 -4.51 54.05
CA TYR A 357 9.61 -4.70 55.31
C TYR A 357 9.53 -6.15 55.81
N SER A 358 8.32 -6.73 55.85
CA SER A 358 8.14 -8.14 56.26
C SER A 358 8.26 -9.17 55.13
N GLN A 359 8.32 -8.74 53.86
CA GLN A 359 8.33 -9.64 52.69
C GLN A 359 9.34 -9.17 51.62
N PRO A 360 10.66 -9.09 51.93
CA PRO A 360 11.65 -8.50 51.04
C PRO A 360 11.84 -9.26 49.72
N ASN A 361 11.52 -10.56 49.70
CA ASN A 361 11.72 -11.43 48.53
C ASN A 361 10.44 -11.68 47.73
N LYS A 362 9.39 -10.86 47.91
CA LYS A 362 8.13 -11.01 47.18
C LYS A 362 7.88 -9.81 46.28
N PHE A 363 7.08 -10.02 45.25
CA PHE A 363 6.49 -8.94 44.48
C PHE A 363 4.97 -9.10 44.39
N LEU A 364 4.31 -7.96 44.22
CA LEU A 364 2.88 -7.86 44.06
C LEU A 364 2.58 -7.24 42.70
N ARG A 365 1.62 -7.82 42.00
CA ARG A 365 1.05 -7.29 40.76
C ARG A 365 -0.35 -6.75 41.02
N PHE A 366 -0.53 -5.46 40.83
CA PHE A 366 -1.81 -4.76 40.97
C PHE A 366 -2.32 -4.31 39.60
N SER A 367 -3.57 -4.61 39.26
CA SER A 367 -4.20 -4.12 38.03
C SER A 367 -5.01 -2.85 38.31
N MET A 368 -4.65 -1.75 37.66
CA MET A 368 -5.39 -0.48 37.73
C MET A 368 -6.78 -0.61 37.09
N THR A 369 -6.93 -1.47 36.08
CA THR A 369 -8.19 -1.73 35.38
C THR A 369 -9.19 -2.47 36.28
N THR A 370 -8.77 -3.56 36.93
CA THR A 370 -9.67 -4.34 37.80
C THR A 370 -9.72 -3.82 39.23
N LYS A 371 -8.80 -2.90 39.59
CA LYS A 371 -8.57 -2.36 40.94
C LYS A 371 -8.30 -3.46 41.97
N ARG A 372 -7.66 -4.56 41.54
CA ARG A 372 -7.40 -5.75 42.34
C ARG A 372 -5.95 -6.20 42.22
N ILE A 373 -5.54 -6.98 43.21
CA ILE A 373 -4.28 -7.71 43.18
C ILE A 373 -4.47 -8.94 42.33
N ASP A 374 -3.62 -9.08 41.33
CA ASP A 374 -3.65 -10.22 40.44
C ASP A 374 -2.76 -11.36 40.96
N ILE A 375 -1.57 -11.03 41.46
CA ILE A 375 -0.53 -11.99 41.83
C ILE A 375 0.27 -11.46 43.02
N ILE A 376 0.58 -12.35 43.96
CA ILE A 376 1.64 -12.19 44.95
C ILE A 376 2.54 -13.41 44.81
N SER A 377 3.81 -13.20 44.48
CA SER A 377 4.75 -14.31 44.23
C SER A 377 6.13 -13.97 44.78
N ASP A 378 6.92 -15.02 45.04
CA ASP A 378 8.33 -14.87 45.36
C ASP A 378 9.10 -14.38 44.12
N ILE A 379 10.12 -13.56 44.37
CA ILE A 379 11.10 -13.13 43.40
C ILE A 379 12.13 -14.27 43.30
N GLU A 380 12.24 -14.88 42.11
CA GLU A 380 13.31 -15.85 41.87
C GLU A 380 14.65 -15.13 41.95
N VAL A 381 15.41 -15.42 43.02
CA VAL A 381 16.73 -14.84 43.23
C VAL A 381 17.67 -15.40 42.18
N ILE A 382 18.18 -14.52 41.32
CA ILE A 382 19.30 -14.85 40.44
C ILE A 382 20.57 -14.81 41.30
N GLU A 383 21.29 -15.93 41.36
CA GLU A 383 22.53 -16.05 42.13
C GLU A 383 23.51 -14.92 41.77
N GLY A 384 23.90 -14.14 42.77
CA GLY A 384 24.85 -13.02 42.63
C GLY A 384 24.34 -11.64 43.07
N ALA A 385 23.04 -11.49 43.35
CA ALA A 385 22.44 -10.20 43.74
C ALA A 385 22.22 -10.02 45.26
N TYR A 386 23.02 -10.68 46.11
CA TYR A 386 22.89 -10.52 47.56
C TYR A 386 23.43 -9.16 48.01
N GLY A 387 22.55 -8.32 48.57
CA GLY A 387 22.94 -7.19 49.41
C GLY A 387 22.76 -5.78 48.83
N SER A 388 22.17 -5.64 47.64
CA SER A 388 21.89 -4.31 47.09
C SER A 388 20.42 -3.94 47.25
N THR A 389 20.16 -2.81 47.91
CA THR A 389 18.84 -2.23 48.21
C THR A 389 17.91 -2.28 47.00
N GLY A 390 16.60 -2.48 47.20
CA GLY A 390 15.61 -2.72 46.12
C GLY A 390 15.64 -1.80 44.88
N SER A 391 16.28 -0.63 44.96
CA SER A 391 16.54 0.25 43.82
C SER A 391 17.44 -0.37 42.72
N THR A 392 18.50 -1.10 43.07
CA THR A 392 19.44 -1.69 42.09
C THR A 392 18.85 -2.91 41.40
N PHE A 393 18.07 -3.72 42.12
CA PHE A 393 17.36 -4.87 41.55
C PHE A 393 16.26 -4.43 40.57
N THR A 394 15.49 -3.39 40.92
CA THR A 394 14.47 -2.81 40.04
C THR A 394 15.08 -2.25 38.75
N GLN A 395 16.23 -1.57 38.85
CA GLN A 395 16.98 -1.10 37.67
C GLN A 395 17.56 -2.26 36.82
N TRP A 396 17.95 -3.36 37.45
CA TRP A 396 18.47 -4.55 36.74
C TRP A 396 17.36 -5.27 35.96
N ILE A 397 16.18 -5.49 36.54
CA ILE A 397 15.01 -6.08 35.84
C ILE A 397 14.59 -5.20 34.64
N LEU A 398 14.53 -3.87 34.83
CA LEU A 398 14.21 -2.93 33.76
C LEU A 398 15.25 -2.93 32.62
N ARG A 399 16.52 -3.22 32.92
CA ARG A 399 17.59 -3.26 31.91
C ARG A 399 17.70 -4.59 31.18
N ASN A 400 17.50 -5.71 31.86
CA ASN A 400 17.90 -7.02 31.35
C ASN A 400 16.74 -7.93 30.94
N THR A 401 15.53 -7.71 31.44
CA THR A 401 14.46 -8.71 31.25
C THR A 401 13.36 -8.23 30.31
N ILE A 402 13.14 -6.93 30.13
CA ILE A 402 11.96 -6.45 29.39
C ILE A 402 12.24 -5.13 28.64
N LYS A 403 12.30 -5.17 27.30
CA LYS A 403 12.29 -3.97 26.44
C LYS A 403 10.85 -3.42 26.33
N TRP A 404 10.46 -2.47 27.18
CA TRP A 404 9.31 -1.59 26.93
C TRP A 404 9.72 -0.11 27.02
N ARG A 405 9.07 0.73 26.21
CA ARG A 405 9.10 2.19 26.34
C ARG A 405 8.37 2.56 27.64
N THR A 406 9.09 3.02 28.64
CA THR A 406 8.54 3.52 29.90
C THR A 406 7.85 4.87 29.68
N LYS A 407 6.69 5.08 30.32
CA LYS A 407 6.11 6.40 30.55
C LYS A 407 6.34 6.74 32.02
N THR A 408 6.89 7.92 32.27
CA THR A 408 7.14 8.44 33.61
C THR A 408 5.82 8.70 34.32
N VAL A 409 5.56 7.99 35.41
CA VAL A 409 4.52 8.35 36.39
C VAL A 409 5.18 9.25 37.42
N ALA A 410 4.64 10.44 37.65
CA ALA A 410 5.12 11.31 38.71
C ALA A 410 4.67 10.72 40.06
N ILE A 411 5.64 10.30 40.88
CA ILE A 411 5.42 9.80 42.23
C ILE A 411 5.69 10.97 43.17
N TYR A 412 4.67 11.42 43.90
CA TYR A 412 4.84 12.31 45.05
C TYR A 412 4.75 11.45 46.31
N CYS A 413 5.81 11.45 47.12
CA CYS A 413 5.85 10.83 48.45
C CYS A 413 5.47 11.85 49.52
#